data_AF-A0A3B9LWA5-F1
#
_entry.id   AF-A0A3B9LWA5-F1
#
_cell.length_a   1.000
_cell.length_b   1.000
_cell.length_c   1.000
_cell.angle_alpha   90.00
_cell.angle_beta   90.00
_cell.angle_gamma   90.00
#
_symmetry.space_group_name_H-M   'P 1'
#
loop_
_entity.id
_entity.type
_entity.pdbx_description
1 polymer ?
#
loop_
_entity_poly.entity_id
_entity_poly.type
_entity_poly.pdbx_seq_one_letter_code
_entity_poly.pdbx_strand_id
1 'polypeptide(L)'
;MGIQGNLSTMNVADLLQFLAVGRKTGMLKFDRGEIVKQIYFEKGLIVGSNSNDPKEYLGQLLIHYGKLDEAQLKAAMQIQRASGERLGEILISSKVLPEADVMEILRIRTLDIIYDLFLWNEAQFELHDNQSPPADLIQIEVKPTNVIMDGIYRLDEWKRYRTLVPSDRAILELGPGWTASLNVDKDVRQILYFVEKRMSVAEICYNMHASPFHVYGQLYDLVSKGLARVAGEVPESFNAAKDLADLPETVPELLIAARLQLKENDPESAILTIQNVLQKEPKNFDAQTLLRTAEENLIKRLYAALLLPNAVPRVLITADGLTSHQLEPQEGFLLSRINDEWDVKSILSICPFREVDSLRMMKALLDRGIIGFDQ
;
A
#
# COMPACT_ATOMS: atom_id res chain seq x y z
N MET A 1 15.67 10.80 -25.87
CA MET A 1 14.25 11.18 -25.80
C MET A 1 13.52 9.93 -25.35
N GLY A 2 12.93 9.95 -24.16
CA GLY A 2 12.22 8.80 -23.59
C GLY A 2 10.89 8.56 -24.29
N ILE A 3 10.44 7.31 -24.30
CA ILE A 3 9.06 6.98 -24.68
C ILE A 3 8.20 7.22 -23.44
N GLN A 4 7.14 8.00 -23.57
CA GLN A 4 6.17 8.24 -22.49
C GLN A 4 4.76 7.96 -22.99
N GLY A 5 3.89 7.49 -22.10
CA GLY A 5 2.52 7.15 -22.44
C GLY A 5 1.71 6.73 -21.23
N ASN A 6 0.56 6.08 -21.46
CA ASN A 6 -0.34 5.65 -20.41
C ASN A 6 -0.75 4.17 -20.59
N LEU A 7 -0.97 3.46 -19.48
CA LEU A 7 -1.37 2.05 -19.47
C LEU A 7 -2.68 1.76 -20.22
N SER A 8 -3.59 2.73 -20.30
CA SER A 8 -4.82 2.64 -21.11
C SER A 8 -4.55 2.54 -22.62
N THR A 9 -3.40 3.00 -23.08
CA THR A 9 -3.00 2.99 -24.50
C THR A 9 -2.01 1.86 -24.84
N MET A 10 -1.17 1.48 -23.89
CA MET A 10 -0.21 0.37 -24.03
C MET A 10 -0.07 -0.31 -22.67
N ASN A 11 -0.59 -1.52 -22.56
CA ASN A 11 -0.60 -2.25 -21.28
C ASN A 11 0.81 -2.73 -20.89
N VAL A 12 0.94 -3.23 -19.65
CA VAL A 12 2.21 -3.72 -19.11
C VAL A 12 2.80 -4.86 -19.95
N ALA A 13 1.98 -5.80 -20.42
CA ALA A 13 2.46 -6.92 -21.23
C ALA A 13 3.12 -6.44 -22.53
N ASP A 14 2.48 -5.50 -23.23
CA ASP A 14 2.99 -4.93 -24.48
C ASP A 14 4.28 -4.13 -24.24
N LEU A 15 4.38 -3.39 -23.14
CA LEU A 15 5.59 -2.67 -22.73
C LEU A 15 6.75 -3.64 -22.45
N LEU A 16 6.50 -4.69 -21.66
CA LEU A 16 7.50 -5.71 -21.35
C LEU A 16 7.97 -6.42 -22.63
N GLN A 17 7.05 -6.76 -23.54
CA GLN A 17 7.36 -7.41 -24.81
C GLN A 17 8.17 -6.48 -25.73
N PHE A 18 7.80 -5.21 -25.81
CA PHE A 18 8.52 -4.20 -26.60
C PHE A 18 9.97 -4.05 -26.14
N LEU A 19 10.20 -3.95 -24.82
CA LEU A 19 11.55 -3.84 -24.24
C LEU A 19 12.37 -5.12 -24.44
N ALA A 20 11.74 -6.29 -24.33
CA ALA A 20 12.37 -7.58 -24.55
C ALA A 20 12.86 -7.74 -26.00
N VAL A 21 11.97 -7.52 -26.98
CA VAL A 21 12.28 -7.66 -28.42
C VAL A 21 13.33 -6.64 -28.84
N GLY A 22 13.20 -5.40 -28.37
CA GLY A 22 14.15 -4.33 -28.61
C GLY A 22 15.49 -4.49 -27.89
N ARG A 23 15.65 -5.54 -27.06
CA ARG A 23 16.82 -5.78 -26.18
C ARG A 23 17.25 -4.51 -25.42
N LYS A 24 16.26 -3.77 -24.92
CA LYS A 24 16.49 -2.47 -24.30
C LYS A 24 17.19 -2.61 -22.96
N THR A 25 18.04 -1.64 -22.66
CA THR A 25 18.66 -1.43 -21.34
C THR A 25 18.19 -0.08 -20.83
N GLY A 26 17.72 -0.03 -19.59
CA GLY A 26 17.18 1.19 -19.00
C GLY A 26 16.17 0.93 -17.89
N MET A 27 15.36 1.94 -17.60
CA MET A 27 14.36 1.92 -16.54
C MET A 27 12.99 2.31 -17.11
N LEU A 28 11.98 1.49 -16.81
CA LEU A 28 10.57 1.80 -17.08
C LEU A 28 9.90 2.23 -15.76
N LYS A 29 9.53 3.50 -15.68
CA LYS A 29 8.81 4.08 -14.55
C LYS A 29 7.31 3.99 -14.80
N PHE A 30 6.55 3.65 -13.78
CA PHE A 30 5.09 3.74 -13.73
C PHE A 30 4.70 4.69 -12.61
N ASP A 31 3.77 5.59 -12.88
CA ASP A 31 3.36 6.64 -11.95
C ASP A 31 1.83 6.73 -11.91
N ARG A 32 1.26 6.48 -10.73
CA ARG A 32 -0.17 6.61 -10.45
C ARG A 32 -0.43 7.64 -9.37
N GLY A 33 0.33 8.73 -9.38
CA GLY A 33 0.24 9.83 -8.42
C GLY A 33 1.02 9.53 -7.15
N GLU A 34 0.37 8.86 -6.19
CA GLU A 34 0.98 8.58 -4.88
C GLU A 34 1.94 7.39 -4.93
N ILE A 35 1.69 6.45 -5.85
CA ILE A 35 2.47 5.23 -6.00
C ILE A 35 3.26 5.28 -7.32
N VAL A 36 4.57 5.11 -7.19
CA VAL A 36 5.55 5.04 -8.26
C VAL A 36 6.27 3.70 -8.20
N LYS A 37 6.31 3.02 -9.33
CA LYS A 37 7.01 1.74 -9.51
C LYS A 37 8.02 1.86 -10.64
N GLN A 38 9.10 1.09 -10.55
CA GLN A 38 10.17 1.10 -11.53
C GLN A 38 10.57 -0.33 -11.84
N ILE A 39 10.80 -0.64 -13.12
CA ILE A 39 11.37 -1.90 -13.58
C ILE A 39 12.66 -1.58 -14.33
N TYR A 40 13.73 -2.28 -13.99
CA TYR A 40 15.04 -2.11 -14.62
C TYR A 40 15.28 -3.25 -15.61
N PHE A 41 15.86 -2.90 -16.75
CA PHE A 41 16.16 -3.83 -17.83
C PHE A 41 17.63 -3.77 -18.23
N GLU A 42 18.20 -4.92 -18.54
CA GLU A 42 19.47 -5.05 -19.23
C GLU A 42 19.34 -6.00 -20.42
N LYS A 43 19.65 -5.53 -21.63
CA LYS A 43 19.62 -6.32 -22.88
C LYS A 43 18.28 -7.06 -23.09
N GLY A 44 17.18 -6.45 -22.65
CA GLY A 44 15.83 -7.02 -22.73
C GLY A 44 15.45 -8.00 -21.63
N LEU A 45 16.31 -8.22 -20.62
CA LEU A 45 15.98 -8.98 -19.41
C LEU A 45 15.57 -8.03 -18.29
N ILE A 46 14.64 -8.46 -17.44
CA ILE A 46 14.33 -7.75 -16.20
C ILE A 46 15.44 -8.04 -15.20
N VAL A 47 16.06 -6.98 -14.70
CA VAL A 47 17.14 -7.08 -13.72
C VAL A 47 16.77 -6.62 -12.32
N GLY A 48 15.64 -5.94 -12.15
CA GLY A 48 15.16 -5.57 -10.83
C GLY A 48 13.91 -4.69 -10.89
N SER A 49 13.34 -4.40 -9.72
CA SER A 49 12.20 -3.50 -9.59
C SER A 49 12.24 -2.74 -8.27
N ASN A 50 11.63 -1.57 -8.26
CA ASN A 50 11.49 -0.71 -7.08
C ASN A 50 10.06 -0.18 -6.97
N SER A 51 9.63 0.08 -5.74
CA SER A 51 8.28 0.58 -5.43
C SER A 51 8.31 1.41 -4.16
N ASN A 52 7.55 2.49 -4.15
CA ASN A 52 7.26 3.29 -2.95
C ASN A 52 5.94 2.87 -2.26
N ASP A 53 5.25 1.83 -2.71
CA ASP A 53 4.06 1.31 -2.03
C ASP A 53 4.49 0.67 -0.69
N PRO A 54 4.01 1.19 0.46
CA PRO A 54 4.37 0.67 1.77
C PRO A 54 4.03 -0.81 1.98
N LYS A 55 2.99 -1.33 1.31
CA LYS A 55 2.61 -2.76 1.36
C LYS A 55 3.69 -3.67 0.76
N GLU A 56 4.49 -3.12 -0.13
CA GLU A 56 5.53 -3.85 -0.85
C GLU A 56 6.90 -3.64 -0.19
N TYR A 57 6.99 -3.01 0.98
CA TYR A 57 8.27 -2.88 1.68
C TYR A 57 8.75 -4.23 2.24
N LEU A 58 10.07 -4.42 2.24
CA LEU A 58 10.70 -5.68 2.67
C LEU A 58 10.17 -6.19 4.01
N GLY A 59 10.01 -5.30 4.99
CA GLY A 59 9.48 -5.66 6.31
C GLY A 59 8.09 -6.30 6.27
N GLN A 60 7.21 -5.80 5.40
CA GLN A 60 5.84 -6.33 5.25
C GLN A 60 5.85 -7.73 4.65
N LEU A 61 6.65 -7.95 3.59
CA LEU A 61 6.80 -9.29 3.01
C LEU A 61 7.44 -10.27 4.00
N LEU A 62 8.42 -9.84 4.79
CA LEU A 62 9.03 -10.71 5.80
C LEU A 62 8.04 -11.16 6.88
N ILE A 63 7.10 -10.29 7.29
CA ILE A 63 6.01 -10.68 8.20
C ILE A 63 5.07 -11.66 7.52
N HIS A 64 4.66 -11.36 6.28
CA HIS A 64 3.77 -12.22 5.50
C HIS A 64 4.31 -13.64 5.37
N TYR A 65 5.58 -13.80 4.98
CA TYR A 65 6.23 -15.11 4.86
C TYR A 65 6.65 -15.72 6.21
N GLY A 66 6.25 -15.11 7.34
CA GLY A 66 6.50 -15.62 8.68
C GLY A 66 7.97 -15.65 9.09
N LYS A 67 8.82 -14.89 8.39
CA LYS A 67 10.26 -14.73 8.69
C LYS A 67 10.49 -13.75 9.83
N LEU A 68 9.55 -12.82 10.04
CA LEU A 68 9.67 -11.76 11.02
C LEU A 68 8.32 -11.58 11.74
N ASP A 69 8.35 -11.21 13.01
CA ASP A 69 7.19 -10.65 13.69
C ASP A 69 7.25 -9.11 13.73
N GLU A 70 6.16 -8.47 14.15
CA GLU A 70 6.05 -7.01 14.17
C GLU A 70 6.99 -6.36 15.19
N ALA A 71 7.28 -7.04 16.30
CA ALA A 71 8.18 -6.53 17.33
C ALA A 71 9.64 -6.53 16.84
N GLN A 72 10.04 -7.60 16.14
CA GLN A 72 11.33 -7.71 15.47
C GLN A 72 11.47 -6.68 14.35
N LEU A 73 10.42 -6.46 13.54
CA LEU A 73 10.43 -5.42 12.51
C LEU A 73 10.60 -4.03 13.13
N LYS A 74 9.84 -3.71 14.18
CA LYS A 74 9.97 -2.45 14.90
C LYS A 74 11.40 -2.23 15.37
N ALA A 75 12.01 -3.22 16.03
CA ALA A 75 13.38 -3.12 16.54
C ALA A 75 14.39 -2.87 15.40
N ALA A 76 14.29 -3.59 14.28
CA ALA A 76 15.15 -3.39 13.12
C ALA A 76 14.95 -2.00 12.48
N MET A 77 13.71 -1.51 12.40
CA MET A 77 13.42 -0.17 11.88
C MET A 77 13.93 0.95 12.78
N GLN A 78 13.98 0.75 14.10
CA GLN A 78 14.62 1.70 15.02
C GLN A 78 16.12 1.82 14.75
N ILE A 79 16.82 0.69 14.55
CA ILE A 79 18.23 0.68 14.17
C ILE A 79 18.43 1.38 12.82
N GLN A 80 17.62 1.04 11.82
CA GLN A 80 17.69 1.65 10.48
C GLN A 80 17.59 3.17 10.53
N ARG A 81 16.72 3.70 11.38
CA ARG A 81 16.56 5.15 11.53
C ARG A 81 17.77 5.81 12.19
N ALA A 82 18.42 5.12 13.12
CA ALA A 82 19.58 5.63 13.84
C ALA A 82 20.87 5.55 13.00
N SER A 83 21.05 4.48 12.23
CA SER A 83 22.27 4.24 11.44
C SER A 83 22.16 4.68 9.97
N GLY A 84 20.95 4.70 9.41
CA GLY A 84 20.73 4.87 7.96
C GLY A 84 20.99 3.61 7.14
N GLU A 85 21.37 2.49 7.77
CA GLU A 85 21.64 1.21 7.10
C GLU A 85 20.38 0.59 6.49
N ARG A 86 20.56 -0.38 5.57
CA ARG A 86 19.43 -1.05 4.93
C ARG A 86 18.80 -2.07 5.89
N LEU A 87 17.48 -2.19 5.85
CA LEU A 87 16.73 -3.10 6.72
C LEU A 87 17.23 -4.55 6.57
N GLY A 88 17.50 -5.00 5.34
CA GLY A 88 18.05 -6.33 5.09
C GLY A 88 19.41 -6.56 5.74
N GLU A 89 20.33 -5.60 5.62
CA GLU A 89 21.66 -5.65 6.24
C GLU A 89 21.58 -5.69 7.76
N ILE A 90 20.69 -4.87 8.34
CA ILE A 90 20.44 -4.84 9.80
C ILE A 90 19.91 -6.17 10.31
N LEU A 91 18.97 -6.80 9.59
CA LEU A 91 18.40 -8.08 9.97
C LEU A 91 19.46 -9.20 9.95
N ILE A 92 20.41 -9.13 9.02
CA ILE A 92 21.53 -10.07 8.90
C ILE A 92 22.57 -9.81 10.00
N SER A 93 23.01 -8.56 10.16
CA SER A 93 24.05 -8.18 11.13
C SER A 93 23.59 -8.38 12.58
N SER A 94 22.31 -8.14 12.85
CA SER A 94 21.66 -8.39 14.14
C SER A 94 21.34 -9.87 14.37
N LYS A 95 21.65 -10.76 13.42
CA LYS A 95 21.37 -12.20 13.46
C LYS A 95 19.89 -12.55 13.66
N VAL A 96 18.99 -11.66 13.24
CA VAL A 96 17.53 -11.92 13.26
C VAL A 96 17.18 -12.89 12.15
N LEU A 97 17.80 -12.73 10.97
CA LEU A 97 17.59 -13.58 9.81
C LEU A 97 18.90 -13.98 9.11
N PRO A 98 18.99 -15.20 8.56
CA PRO A 98 20.05 -15.56 7.63
C PRO A 98 20.00 -14.71 6.35
N GLU A 99 21.16 -14.46 5.76
CA GLU A 99 21.26 -13.75 4.46
C GLU A 99 20.44 -14.43 3.36
N ALA A 100 20.46 -15.77 3.31
CA ALA A 100 19.71 -16.54 2.31
C ALA A 100 18.21 -16.24 2.33
N ASP A 101 17.61 -16.10 3.53
CA ASP A 101 16.19 -15.81 3.70
C ASP A 101 15.85 -14.39 3.24
N VAL A 102 16.69 -13.40 3.58
CA VAL A 102 16.52 -12.01 3.14
C VAL A 102 16.61 -11.92 1.61
N MET A 103 17.59 -12.60 1.02
CA MET A 103 17.78 -12.64 -0.44
C MET A 103 16.62 -13.34 -1.15
N GLU A 104 16.06 -14.40 -0.59
CA GLU A 104 14.88 -15.08 -1.11
C GLU A 104 13.66 -14.13 -1.15
N ILE A 105 13.36 -13.45 -0.03
CA ILE A 105 12.22 -12.53 0.03
C ILE A 105 12.40 -11.32 -0.90
N LEU A 106 13.63 -10.82 -1.06
CA LEU A 106 13.89 -9.73 -1.99
C LEU A 106 13.66 -10.13 -3.46
N ARG A 107 13.97 -11.38 -3.85
CA ARG A 107 13.63 -11.90 -5.19
C ARG A 107 12.12 -11.99 -5.41
N ILE A 108 11.40 -12.49 -4.40
CA ILE A 108 9.93 -12.57 -4.43
C ILE A 108 9.34 -11.17 -4.59
N ARG A 109 9.79 -10.21 -3.76
CA ARG A 109 9.38 -8.80 -3.82
C ARG A 109 9.55 -8.23 -5.21
N THR A 110 10.69 -8.49 -5.87
CA THR A 110 10.94 -7.96 -7.21
C THR A 110 9.85 -8.37 -8.21
N LEU A 111 9.45 -9.64 -8.18
CA LEU A 111 8.42 -10.17 -9.05
C LEU A 111 7.02 -9.68 -8.66
N ASP A 112 6.68 -9.66 -7.37
CA ASP A 112 5.37 -9.22 -6.89
C ASP A 112 5.08 -7.75 -7.25
N ILE A 113 6.08 -6.87 -7.16
CA ILE A 113 5.96 -5.46 -7.63
C ILE A 113 5.53 -5.41 -9.10
N ILE A 114 6.12 -6.28 -9.93
CA ILE A 114 5.84 -6.31 -11.37
C ILE A 114 4.48 -6.94 -11.64
N TYR A 115 4.10 -8.00 -10.93
CA TYR A 115 2.79 -8.62 -11.08
C TYR A 115 1.66 -7.68 -10.65
N ASP A 116 1.83 -6.87 -9.61
CA ASP A 116 0.83 -5.89 -9.21
C ASP A 116 0.57 -4.84 -10.30
N LEU A 117 1.57 -4.49 -11.11
CA LEU A 117 1.37 -3.58 -12.25
C LEU A 117 0.38 -4.12 -13.28
N PHE A 118 0.21 -5.44 -13.42
CA PHE A 118 -0.81 -6.01 -14.32
C PHE A 118 -2.24 -5.75 -13.82
N LEU A 119 -2.41 -5.47 -12.53
CA LEU A 119 -3.70 -5.15 -11.93
C LEU A 119 -4.01 -3.64 -12.01
N TRP A 120 -3.07 -2.82 -12.49
CA TRP A 120 -3.28 -1.39 -12.67
C TRP A 120 -4.02 -1.10 -13.98
N ASN A 121 -5.22 -0.53 -13.88
CA ASN A 121 -5.99 -0.11 -15.04
C ASN A 121 -5.48 1.20 -15.66
N GLU A 122 -4.88 2.08 -14.86
CA GLU A 122 -4.39 3.38 -15.27
C GLU A 122 -3.09 3.73 -14.55
N ALA A 123 -2.09 4.19 -15.30
CA ALA A 123 -0.89 4.88 -14.82
C ALA A 123 -0.17 5.54 -16.00
N GLN A 124 0.62 6.58 -15.71
CA GLN A 124 1.61 7.07 -16.67
C GLN A 124 2.81 6.13 -16.68
N PHE A 125 3.47 6.00 -17.82
CA PHE A 125 4.76 5.36 -17.89
C PHE A 125 5.79 6.24 -18.61
N GLU A 126 7.04 6.09 -18.21
CA GLU A 126 8.19 6.77 -18.81
C GLU A 126 9.33 5.77 -18.97
N LEU A 127 9.89 5.68 -20.18
CA LEU A 127 11.06 4.88 -20.48
C LEU A 127 12.31 5.77 -20.49
N HIS A 128 13.27 5.43 -19.64
CA HIS A 128 14.56 6.08 -19.54
C HIS A 128 15.65 5.14 -20.04
N ASP A 129 16.18 5.41 -21.24
CA ASP A 129 17.25 4.62 -21.84
C ASP A 129 18.54 4.67 -21.00
N ASN A 130 19.22 3.53 -20.88
CA ASN A 130 20.51 3.36 -20.19
C ASN A 130 20.55 3.80 -18.71
N GLN A 131 19.41 3.98 -18.07
CA GLN A 131 19.34 4.18 -16.64
C GLN A 131 19.58 2.83 -15.91
N SER A 132 20.67 2.76 -15.16
CA SER A 132 21.05 1.57 -14.40
C SER A 132 20.22 1.43 -13.12
N PRO A 133 20.01 0.20 -12.61
CA PRO A 133 19.45 0.00 -11.29
C PRO A 133 20.33 0.65 -10.21
N PRO A 134 19.74 1.09 -9.08
CA PRO A 134 20.49 1.48 -7.89
C PRO A 134 21.48 0.38 -7.49
N ALA A 135 22.66 0.78 -6.99
CA ALA A 135 23.73 -0.16 -6.65
C ALA A 135 23.36 -1.16 -5.55
N ASP A 136 22.39 -0.80 -4.72
CA ASP A 136 21.85 -1.59 -3.61
C ASP A 136 20.62 -2.42 -4.01
N LEU A 137 20.17 -2.32 -5.27
CA LEU A 137 19.10 -3.15 -5.78
C LEU A 137 19.64 -4.55 -6.08
N ILE A 138 19.00 -5.57 -5.51
CA ILE A 138 19.33 -6.95 -5.87
C ILE A 138 19.00 -7.18 -7.33
N GLN A 139 20.02 -7.62 -8.06
CA GLN A 139 19.88 -7.98 -9.44
C GLN A 139 19.41 -9.42 -9.56
N ILE A 140 18.31 -9.59 -10.26
CA ILE A 140 17.84 -10.90 -10.73
C ILE A 140 17.99 -10.95 -12.25
N GLU A 141 17.81 -12.11 -12.85
CA GLU A 141 17.68 -12.19 -14.31
C GLU A 141 16.40 -12.94 -14.64
N VAL A 142 15.39 -12.20 -15.10
CA VAL A 142 14.09 -12.77 -15.43
C VAL A 142 13.73 -12.42 -16.86
N LYS A 143 13.32 -13.43 -17.62
CA LYS A 143 12.81 -13.25 -18.98
C LYS A 143 11.43 -12.59 -18.92
N PRO A 144 11.20 -11.46 -19.63
CA PRO A 144 9.90 -10.80 -19.64
C PRO A 144 8.74 -11.73 -20.04
N THR A 145 8.98 -12.68 -20.94
CA THR A 145 7.96 -13.67 -21.36
C THR A 145 7.36 -14.44 -20.18
N ASN A 146 8.17 -14.84 -19.18
CA ASN A 146 7.65 -15.57 -18.02
C ASN A 146 6.76 -14.66 -17.18
N VAL A 147 7.20 -13.43 -16.96
CA VAL A 147 6.46 -12.42 -16.19
C VAL A 147 5.14 -12.06 -16.88
N ILE A 148 5.15 -11.94 -18.20
CA ILE A 148 3.95 -11.67 -19.00
C ILE A 148 2.93 -12.79 -18.84
N MET A 149 3.35 -14.06 -18.98
CA MET A 149 2.45 -15.21 -18.85
C MET A 149 1.80 -15.27 -17.46
N ASP A 150 2.61 -15.15 -16.40
CA ASP A 150 2.12 -15.16 -15.03
C ASP A 150 1.25 -13.93 -14.72
N GLY A 151 1.62 -12.75 -15.24
CA GLY A 151 0.87 -11.52 -15.06
C GLY A 151 -0.52 -11.57 -15.72
N ILE A 152 -0.62 -12.12 -16.93
CA ILE A 152 -1.92 -12.35 -17.61
C ILE A 152 -2.75 -13.36 -16.83
N TYR A 153 -2.14 -14.47 -16.38
CA TYR A 153 -2.83 -15.45 -15.53
C TYR A 153 -3.40 -14.81 -14.27
N ARG A 154 -2.59 -14.01 -13.55
CA ARG A 154 -3.03 -13.28 -12.36
C ARG A 154 -4.16 -12.30 -12.66
N LEU A 155 -4.11 -11.59 -13.79
CA LEU A 155 -5.18 -10.68 -14.19
C LEU A 155 -6.52 -11.41 -14.42
N ASP A 156 -6.50 -12.58 -15.05
CA ASP A 156 -7.71 -13.37 -15.29
C ASP A 156 -8.23 -14.01 -14.00
N GLU A 157 -7.35 -14.54 -13.16
CA GLU A 157 -7.70 -15.02 -11.83
C GLU A 157 -8.27 -13.90 -10.95
N TRP A 158 -7.72 -12.70 -11.02
CA TRP A 158 -8.25 -11.55 -10.29
C TRP A 158 -9.69 -11.22 -10.67
N LYS A 159 -10.02 -11.22 -11.98
CA LYS A 159 -11.40 -11.07 -12.45
C LYS A 159 -12.29 -12.20 -11.90
N ARG A 160 -11.79 -13.43 -11.89
CA ARG A 160 -12.50 -14.59 -11.33
C ARG A 160 -12.74 -14.44 -9.84
N TYR A 161 -11.74 -14.04 -9.05
CA TYR A 161 -11.86 -13.82 -7.61
C TYR A 161 -12.95 -12.80 -7.28
N ARG A 162 -12.99 -11.70 -8.04
CA ARG A 162 -13.97 -10.62 -7.90
C ARG A 162 -15.41 -11.05 -8.18
N THR A 163 -15.66 -12.20 -8.81
CA THR A 163 -17.03 -12.71 -9.01
C THR A 163 -17.68 -13.20 -7.72
N LEU A 164 -16.90 -13.72 -6.77
CA LEU A 164 -17.41 -14.23 -5.49
C LEU A 164 -17.05 -13.33 -4.30
N VAL A 165 -15.98 -12.55 -4.42
CA VAL A 165 -15.54 -11.58 -3.41
C VAL A 165 -15.52 -10.20 -4.08
N PRO A 166 -16.65 -9.47 -4.09
CA PRO A 166 -16.86 -8.35 -5.03
C PRO A 166 -15.98 -7.14 -4.74
N SER A 167 -15.76 -6.81 -3.47
CA SER A 167 -15.07 -5.59 -3.07
C SER A 167 -14.19 -5.81 -1.86
N ASP A 168 -13.30 -4.85 -1.61
CA ASP A 168 -12.40 -4.82 -0.45
C ASP A 168 -13.22 -4.56 0.84
N ARG A 169 -14.44 -4.03 0.70
CA ARG A 169 -15.36 -3.78 1.81
C ARG A 169 -16.17 -5.01 2.20
N ALA A 170 -16.14 -6.07 1.39
CA ALA A 170 -16.91 -7.27 1.66
C ALA A 170 -16.55 -7.85 3.02
N ILE A 171 -17.56 -8.30 3.77
CA ILE A 171 -17.41 -9.04 5.02
C ILE A 171 -17.89 -10.45 4.74
N LEU A 172 -17.07 -11.44 5.11
CA LEU A 172 -17.40 -12.85 4.94
C LEU A 172 -17.89 -13.47 6.24
N GLU A 173 -18.65 -14.54 6.10
CA GLU A 173 -19.08 -15.42 7.17
C GLU A 173 -18.62 -16.84 6.90
N LEU A 174 -18.13 -17.53 7.93
CA LEU A 174 -17.80 -18.94 7.84
C LEU A 174 -19.07 -19.79 7.69
N GLY A 175 -19.05 -20.69 6.72
CA GLY A 175 -20.09 -21.67 6.44
C GLY A 175 -19.86 -22.99 7.19
N PRO A 176 -20.80 -23.95 7.11
CA PRO A 176 -20.65 -25.24 7.76
C PRO A 176 -19.42 -26.00 7.24
N GLY A 177 -18.72 -26.69 8.14
CA GLY A 177 -17.57 -27.53 7.78
C GLY A 177 -16.23 -26.79 7.60
N TRP A 178 -16.19 -25.47 7.84
CA TRP A 178 -14.96 -24.66 7.71
C TRP A 178 -13.80 -25.18 8.57
N THR A 179 -14.09 -25.83 9.70
CA THR A 179 -13.07 -26.37 10.62
C THR A 179 -12.18 -27.43 9.98
N ALA A 180 -12.64 -28.10 8.90
CA ALA A 180 -11.81 -29.02 8.14
C ALA A 180 -10.59 -28.32 7.50
N SER A 181 -10.68 -27.01 7.24
CA SER A 181 -9.60 -26.20 6.67
C SER A 181 -8.55 -25.74 7.69
N LEU A 182 -8.77 -25.98 8.99
CA LEU A 182 -7.80 -25.60 10.04
C LEU A 182 -6.46 -26.34 9.92
N ASN A 183 -6.43 -27.53 9.32
CA ASN A 183 -5.23 -28.36 9.22
C ASN A 183 -4.46 -28.18 7.92
N VAL A 184 -4.86 -27.24 7.05
CA VAL A 184 -4.27 -27.09 5.71
C VAL A 184 -2.94 -26.34 5.77
N ASP A 185 -2.95 -25.09 6.22
CA ASP A 185 -1.75 -24.23 6.29
C ASP A 185 -1.94 -23.07 7.29
N LYS A 186 -0.85 -22.42 7.71
CA LYS A 186 -0.83 -21.22 8.58
C LYS A 186 -1.65 -20.08 7.98
N ASP A 187 -1.48 -19.77 6.70
CA ASP A 187 -2.18 -18.66 6.05
C ASP A 187 -3.69 -18.84 6.08
N VAL A 188 -4.16 -20.04 5.73
CA VAL A 188 -5.59 -20.38 5.75
C VAL A 188 -6.15 -20.23 7.15
N ARG A 189 -5.42 -20.67 8.19
CA ARG A 189 -5.84 -20.47 9.59
C ARG A 189 -5.96 -19.00 9.97
N GLN A 190 -5.03 -18.16 9.53
CA GLN A 190 -5.08 -16.71 9.81
C GLN A 190 -6.28 -16.07 9.11
N ILE A 191 -6.53 -16.39 7.84
CA ILE A 191 -7.73 -15.91 7.15
C ILE A 191 -9.00 -16.35 7.87
N LEU A 192 -9.13 -17.62 8.24
CA LEU A 192 -10.30 -18.11 8.97
C LEU A 192 -10.50 -17.35 10.29
N TYR A 193 -9.41 -17.08 11.03
CA TYR A 193 -9.46 -16.26 12.24
C TYR A 193 -9.99 -14.84 11.96
N PHE A 194 -9.52 -14.18 10.90
CA PHE A 194 -9.98 -12.82 10.59
C PHE A 194 -11.43 -12.79 10.06
N VAL A 195 -11.84 -13.79 9.29
CA VAL A 195 -13.23 -13.96 8.86
C VAL A 195 -14.16 -14.19 10.06
N GLU A 196 -13.76 -15.03 11.02
CA GLU A 196 -14.50 -15.25 12.26
C GLU A 196 -14.66 -13.93 13.06
N LYS A 197 -13.63 -13.07 13.03
CA LYS A 197 -13.66 -11.73 13.62
C LYS A 197 -14.49 -10.70 12.84
N ARG A 198 -15.18 -11.11 11.78
CA ARG A 198 -16.02 -10.25 10.91
C ARG A 198 -15.27 -9.07 10.29
N MET A 199 -13.97 -9.26 10.04
CA MET A 199 -13.18 -8.27 9.32
C MET A 199 -13.61 -8.18 7.86
N SER A 200 -13.55 -6.97 7.32
CA SER A 200 -13.64 -6.71 5.88
C SER A 200 -12.43 -7.28 5.15
N VAL A 201 -12.58 -7.55 3.84
CA VAL A 201 -11.47 -8.04 3.01
C VAL A 201 -10.26 -7.10 3.06
N ALA A 202 -10.47 -5.79 3.14
CA ALA A 202 -9.42 -4.79 3.30
C ALA A 202 -8.63 -5.01 4.61
N GLU A 203 -9.33 -5.15 5.74
CA GLU A 203 -8.71 -5.45 7.04
C GLU A 203 -7.94 -6.76 7.03
N ILE A 204 -8.51 -7.80 6.40
CA ILE A 204 -7.82 -9.10 6.23
C ILE A 204 -6.52 -8.89 5.45
N CYS A 205 -6.55 -8.16 4.33
CA CYS A 205 -5.34 -7.85 3.55
C CYS A 205 -4.27 -7.17 4.39
N TYR A 206 -4.64 -6.15 5.18
CA TYR A 206 -3.69 -5.43 6.02
C TYR A 206 -3.08 -6.31 7.11
N ASN A 207 -3.90 -7.12 7.80
CA ASN A 207 -3.43 -7.99 8.87
C ASN A 207 -2.63 -9.21 8.39
N MET A 208 -2.87 -9.67 7.16
CA MET A 208 -2.08 -10.73 6.54
C MET A 208 -0.70 -10.23 6.07
N HIS A 209 -0.51 -8.91 5.95
CA HIS A 209 0.64 -8.26 5.29
C HIS A 209 0.92 -8.80 3.88
N ALA A 210 -0.11 -9.38 3.25
CA ALA A 210 -0.02 -10.08 1.99
C ALA A 210 -0.53 -9.21 0.84
N SER A 211 -0.17 -9.56 -0.40
CA SER A 211 -0.76 -8.92 -1.56
C SER A 211 -2.28 -9.18 -1.60
N PRO A 212 -3.10 -8.22 -2.04
CA PRO A 212 -4.53 -8.45 -2.25
C PRO A 212 -4.79 -9.68 -3.12
N PHE A 213 -3.99 -9.90 -4.17
CA PHE A 213 -4.12 -11.07 -5.03
C PHE A 213 -4.11 -12.40 -4.26
N HIS A 214 -3.18 -12.56 -3.31
CA HIS A 214 -3.07 -13.76 -2.48
C HIS A 214 -4.30 -13.97 -1.58
N VAL A 215 -4.71 -12.91 -0.88
CA VAL A 215 -5.85 -12.96 0.06
C VAL A 215 -7.15 -13.25 -0.68
N TYR A 216 -7.38 -12.59 -1.81
CA TYR A 216 -8.56 -12.83 -2.64
C TYR A 216 -8.62 -14.27 -3.16
N GLY A 217 -7.48 -14.86 -3.57
CA GLY A 217 -7.44 -16.25 -3.98
C GLY A 217 -7.88 -17.21 -2.87
N GLN A 218 -7.39 -17.01 -1.65
CA GLN A 218 -7.76 -17.83 -0.50
C GLN A 218 -9.24 -17.65 -0.10
N LEU A 219 -9.74 -16.40 -0.08
CA LEU A 219 -11.15 -16.12 0.21
C LEU A 219 -12.07 -16.70 -0.86
N TYR A 220 -11.71 -16.56 -2.14
CA TYR A 220 -12.44 -17.16 -3.26
C TYR A 220 -12.53 -18.68 -3.10
N ASP A 221 -11.42 -19.33 -2.73
CA ASP A 221 -11.36 -20.76 -2.50
C ASP A 221 -12.29 -21.21 -1.38
N LEU A 222 -12.38 -20.45 -0.29
CA LEU A 222 -13.33 -20.72 0.80
C LEU A 222 -14.78 -20.57 0.34
N VAL A 223 -15.09 -19.51 -0.42
CA VAL A 223 -16.46 -19.25 -0.90
C VAL A 223 -16.89 -20.28 -1.95
N SER A 224 -16.03 -20.60 -2.90
CA SER A 224 -16.30 -21.59 -3.95
C SER A 224 -16.52 -23.01 -3.40
N LYS A 225 -15.87 -23.36 -2.27
CA LYS A 225 -16.06 -24.63 -1.55
C LYS A 225 -17.28 -24.61 -0.60
N GLY A 226 -17.99 -23.48 -0.50
CA GLY A 226 -19.12 -23.30 0.43
C GLY A 226 -18.73 -23.20 1.90
N LEU A 227 -17.44 -23.04 2.19
CA LEU A 227 -16.88 -22.91 3.55
C LEU A 227 -16.95 -21.48 4.07
N ALA A 228 -17.23 -20.50 3.20
CA ALA A 228 -17.55 -19.13 3.56
C ALA A 228 -18.59 -18.57 2.58
N ARG A 229 -19.21 -17.45 2.94
CA ARG A 229 -20.10 -16.67 2.07
C ARG A 229 -19.93 -15.19 2.34
N VAL A 230 -20.17 -14.34 1.33
CA VAL A 230 -20.26 -12.89 1.54
C VAL A 230 -21.55 -12.58 2.30
N ALA A 231 -21.42 -11.88 3.42
CA ALA A 231 -22.52 -11.56 4.33
C ALA A 231 -22.97 -10.09 4.25
N GLY A 232 -22.10 -9.21 3.74
CA GLY A 232 -22.38 -7.79 3.56
C GLY A 232 -21.14 -7.02 3.12
N GLU A 233 -21.23 -5.70 3.12
CA GLU A 233 -20.09 -4.80 2.91
C GLU A 233 -20.08 -3.73 4.01
N VAL A 234 -18.88 -3.26 4.39
CA VAL A 234 -18.74 -2.05 5.20
C VAL A 234 -19.37 -0.88 4.44
N PRO A 235 -20.16 -0.01 5.09
CA PRO A 235 -20.72 1.18 4.46
C PRO A 235 -19.62 2.01 3.78
N GLU A 236 -19.96 2.64 2.64
CA GLU A 236 -19.09 3.64 2.02
C GLU A 236 -18.95 4.81 3.00
N SER A 237 -17.71 5.20 3.32
CA SER A 237 -17.51 6.39 4.14
C SER A 237 -17.94 7.63 3.36
N PHE A 238 -18.50 8.61 4.08
CA PHE A 238 -18.84 9.90 3.51
C PHE A 238 -17.56 10.59 3.04
N ASN A 239 -17.35 10.58 1.73
CA ASN A 239 -16.24 11.28 1.13
C ASN A 239 -16.60 12.78 1.09
N ALA A 240 -16.19 13.55 2.10
CA ALA A 240 -16.49 14.98 2.21
C ALA A 240 -16.05 15.80 0.97
N ALA A 241 -15.11 15.27 0.18
CA ALA A 241 -14.69 15.83 -1.09
C ALA A 241 -15.78 15.80 -2.19
N LYS A 242 -16.79 14.93 -2.08
CA LYS A 242 -17.89 14.82 -3.06
C LYS A 242 -18.95 15.92 -2.93
N ASP A 243 -19.05 16.56 -1.77
CA ASP A 243 -20.11 17.55 -1.44
C ASP A 243 -19.58 18.99 -1.30
N LEU A 244 -18.35 19.27 -1.73
CA LEU A 244 -17.85 20.66 -1.85
C LEU A 244 -18.50 21.33 -3.08
N ALA A 245 -19.75 21.77 -2.89
CA ALA A 245 -20.34 22.82 -3.70
C ALA A 245 -19.59 24.14 -3.44
N ASP A 246 -19.39 24.90 -4.52
CA ASP A 246 -18.78 26.25 -4.58
C ASP A 246 -17.24 26.35 -4.47
N LEU A 247 -16.51 25.61 -5.32
CA LEU A 247 -15.13 25.93 -5.70
C LEU A 247 -15.02 26.18 -7.21
N PRO A 248 -14.07 27.02 -7.66
CA PRO A 248 -14.04 27.58 -9.01
C PRO A 248 -14.17 26.54 -10.13
N GLU A 249 -14.93 26.87 -11.18
CA GLU A 249 -15.40 25.91 -12.17
C GLU A 249 -14.25 25.34 -13.03
N THR A 250 -13.12 26.05 -13.16
CA THR A 250 -12.01 25.67 -14.04
C THR A 250 -10.77 25.14 -13.31
N VAL A 251 -10.08 24.17 -13.92
CA VAL A 251 -8.83 23.58 -13.40
C VAL A 251 -7.74 24.62 -13.08
N PRO A 252 -7.49 25.64 -13.94
CA PRO A 252 -6.50 26.68 -13.64
C PRO A 252 -6.82 27.48 -12.37
N GLU A 253 -8.09 27.80 -12.13
CA GLU A 253 -8.51 28.52 -10.93
C GLU A 253 -8.35 27.67 -9.66
N LEU A 254 -8.68 26.38 -9.73
CA LEU A 254 -8.45 25.43 -8.63
C LEU A 254 -6.95 25.29 -8.31
N LEU A 255 -6.08 25.26 -9.32
CA LEU A 255 -4.63 25.24 -9.12
C LEU A 255 -4.12 26.53 -8.47
N ILE A 256 -4.68 27.69 -8.83
CA ILE A 256 -4.36 28.97 -8.18
C ILE A 256 -4.83 28.95 -6.72
N ALA A 257 -6.05 28.50 -6.46
CA ALA A 257 -6.61 28.38 -5.11
C ALA A 257 -5.76 27.46 -4.21
N ALA A 258 -5.38 26.29 -4.72
CA ALA A 258 -4.49 25.36 -4.01
C ALA A 258 -3.13 25.99 -3.66
N ARG A 259 -2.53 26.73 -4.59
CA ARG A 259 -1.26 27.45 -4.34
C ARG A 259 -1.42 28.54 -3.28
N LEU A 260 -2.56 29.24 -3.26
CA LEU A 260 -2.87 30.25 -2.24
C LEU A 260 -3.04 29.61 -0.86
N GLN A 261 -3.82 28.53 -0.75
CA GLN A 261 -4.00 27.78 0.49
C GLN A 261 -2.66 27.29 1.07
N LEU A 262 -1.76 26.78 0.21
CA LEU A 262 -0.40 26.40 0.64
C LEU A 262 0.41 27.60 1.15
N LYS A 263 0.29 28.76 0.49
CA LYS A 263 0.94 30.01 0.93
C LYS A 263 0.40 30.51 2.27
N GLU A 264 -0.88 30.27 2.54
CA GLU A 264 -1.56 30.56 3.81
C GLU A 264 -1.32 29.49 4.88
N ASN A 265 -0.45 28.50 4.61
CA ASN A 265 -0.13 27.38 5.50
C ASN A 265 -1.34 26.49 5.85
N ASP A 266 -2.27 26.34 4.91
CA ASP A 266 -3.42 25.45 4.99
C ASP A 266 -3.30 24.26 4.01
N PRO A 267 -2.44 23.26 4.32
CA PRO A 267 -2.22 22.12 3.44
C PRO A 267 -3.42 21.16 3.36
N GLU A 268 -4.32 21.13 4.36
CA GLU A 268 -5.49 20.23 4.33
C GLU A 268 -6.48 20.66 3.23
N SER A 269 -6.86 21.94 3.19
CA SER A 269 -7.71 22.48 2.13
C SER A 269 -7.05 22.43 0.75
N ALA A 270 -5.73 22.65 0.70
CA ALA A 270 -4.97 22.52 -0.54
C ALA A 270 -5.04 21.10 -1.10
N ILE A 271 -4.84 20.07 -0.27
CA ILE A 271 -4.94 18.67 -0.70
C ILE A 271 -6.32 18.36 -1.28
N LEU A 272 -7.40 18.77 -0.61
CA LEU A 272 -8.77 18.55 -1.11
C LEU A 272 -9.00 19.23 -2.46
N THR A 273 -8.55 20.48 -2.62
CA THR A 273 -8.67 21.23 -3.87
C THR A 273 -7.86 20.58 -5.00
N ILE A 274 -6.65 20.12 -4.70
CA ILE A 274 -5.78 19.43 -5.67
C ILE A 274 -6.37 18.06 -6.05
N GLN A 275 -6.94 17.33 -5.12
CA GLN A 275 -7.62 16.07 -5.39
C GLN A 275 -8.82 16.26 -6.33
N ASN A 276 -9.58 17.34 -6.20
CA ASN A 276 -10.63 17.71 -7.16
C ASN A 276 -10.06 17.96 -8.57
N VAL A 277 -8.94 18.69 -8.66
CA VAL A 277 -8.23 18.85 -9.95
C VAL A 277 -7.83 17.51 -10.54
N LEU A 278 -7.24 16.62 -9.74
CA LEU A 278 -6.81 15.30 -10.20
C LEU A 278 -7.98 14.38 -10.54
N GLN A 279 -9.16 14.59 -9.96
CA GLN A 279 -10.36 13.87 -10.38
C GLN A 279 -10.82 14.29 -11.79
N LYS A 280 -10.72 15.58 -12.10
CA LYS A 280 -11.07 16.14 -13.43
C LYS A 280 -9.99 15.85 -14.48
N GLU A 281 -8.73 16.05 -14.11
CA GLU A 281 -7.55 15.84 -14.95
C GLU A 281 -6.51 14.98 -14.19
N PRO A 282 -6.68 13.64 -14.17
CA PRO A 282 -5.75 12.73 -13.47
C PRO A 282 -4.30 12.85 -13.93
N LYS A 283 -4.07 13.42 -15.12
CA LYS A 283 -2.77 13.57 -15.78
C LYS A 283 -2.13 14.95 -15.59
N ASN A 284 -2.71 15.82 -14.76
CA ASN A 284 -2.21 17.17 -14.58
C ASN A 284 -0.91 17.16 -13.73
N PHE A 285 0.23 17.36 -14.39
CA PHE A 285 1.56 17.31 -13.76
C PHE A 285 1.75 18.36 -12.65
N ASP A 286 1.20 19.55 -12.85
CA ASP A 286 1.25 20.62 -11.85
C ASP A 286 0.49 20.25 -10.59
N ALA A 287 -0.70 19.66 -10.75
CA ALA A 287 -1.51 19.17 -9.63
C ALA A 287 -0.80 18.05 -8.86
N GLN A 288 -0.17 17.09 -9.54
CA GLN A 288 0.60 16.01 -8.90
C GLN A 288 1.80 16.55 -8.11
N THR A 289 2.53 17.50 -8.69
CA THR A 289 3.67 18.14 -8.02
C THR A 289 3.24 18.98 -6.80
N LEU A 290 2.12 19.69 -6.92
CA LEU A 290 1.52 20.43 -5.82
C LEU A 290 1.05 19.51 -4.70
N LEU A 291 0.43 18.36 -5.03
CA LEU A 291 -0.05 17.39 -4.05
C LEU A 291 1.09 16.93 -3.15
N ARG A 292 2.21 16.51 -3.74
CA ARG A 292 3.40 16.10 -3.00
C ARG A 292 3.89 17.20 -2.04
N THR A 293 3.95 18.44 -2.52
CA THR A 293 4.38 19.59 -1.70
C THR A 293 3.41 19.83 -0.54
N ALA A 294 2.10 19.70 -0.80
CA ALA A 294 1.06 19.85 0.20
C ALA A 294 1.13 18.78 1.28
N GLU A 295 1.34 17.52 0.89
CA GLU A 295 1.52 16.39 1.81
C GLU A 295 2.76 16.55 2.68
N GLU A 296 3.90 16.95 2.11
CA GLU A 296 5.14 17.22 2.87
C GLU A 296 4.93 18.34 3.91
N ASN A 297 4.17 19.38 3.56
CA ASN A 297 3.81 20.45 4.49
C ASN A 297 2.83 19.98 5.57
N LEU A 298 1.86 19.14 5.22
CA LEU A 298 0.92 18.55 6.17
C LEU A 298 1.64 17.69 7.21
N ILE A 299 2.54 16.80 6.76
CA ILE A 299 3.33 15.95 7.66
C ILE A 299 4.09 16.80 8.69
N LYS A 300 4.81 17.83 8.23
CA LYS A 300 5.55 18.76 9.11
C LYS A 300 4.62 19.43 10.12
N ARG A 301 3.44 19.89 9.69
CA ARG A 301 2.45 20.53 10.55
C ARG A 301 1.88 19.57 11.60
N LEU A 302 1.52 18.34 11.20
CA LEU A 302 0.96 17.34 12.11
C LEU A 302 1.96 16.93 13.19
N TYR A 303 3.22 16.71 12.81
CA TYR A 303 4.29 16.41 13.77
C TYR A 303 4.56 17.57 14.73
N ALA A 304 4.50 18.82 14.27
CA ALA A 304 4.77 19.98 15.10
C ALA A 304 3.61 20.32 16.06
N ALA A 305 2.37 20.06 15.65
CA ALA A 305 1.18 20.51 16.37
C ALA A 305 0.65 19.50 17.40
N LEU A 306 0.55 18.22 17.04
CA LEU A 306 -0.29 17.25 17.76
C LEU A 306 0.32 15.86 17.89
N LEU A 307 1.09 15.41 16.90
CA LEU A 307 1.51 14.01 16.79
C LEU A 307 3.03 13.87 16.93
N LEU A 308 3.62 14.35 18.02
CA LEU A 308 5.08 14.29 18.20
C LEU A 308 5.62 12.87 17.91
N PRO A 309 6.70 12.71 17.12
CA PRO A 309 7.15 11.39 16.66
C PRO A 309 7.42 10.39 17.80
N ASN A 310 7.88 10.87 18.94
CA ASN A 310 8.25 10.04 20.10
C ASN A 310 7.13 9.96 21.15
N ALA A 311 5.98 10.58 20.93
CA ALA A 311 4.85 10.49 21.85
C ALA A 311 4.18 9.13 21.75
N VAL A 312 3.72 8.60 22.87
CA VAL A 312 3.04 7.30 22.94
C VAL A 312 1.53 7.54 23.01
N PRO A 313 0.77 7.21 21.95
CA PRO A 313 -0.68 7.31 21.99
C PRO A 313 -1.28 6.20 22.85
N ARG A 314 -2.48 6.46 23.37
CA ARG A 314 -3.33 5.50 24.07
C ARG A 314 -4.74 5.50 23.50
N VAL A 315 -5.42 4.37 23.56
CA VAL A 315 -6.84 4.28 23.24
C VAL A 315 -7.65 4.73 24.46
N LEU A 316 -8.49 5.76 24.30
CA LEU A 316 -9.27 6.37 25.40
C LEU A 316 -10.65 5.72 25.59
N ILE A 317 -11.12 4.97 24.59
CA ILE A 317 -12.45 4.37 24.60
C ILE A 317 -12.40 2.86 24.82
N THR A 318 -13.47 2.32 25.42
CA THR A 318 -13.62 0.87 25.64
C THR A 318 -14.02 0.16 24.34
N ALA A 319 -13.85 -1.18 24.31
CA ALA A 319 -14.24 -2.03 23.18
C ALA A 319 -15.72 -1.84 22.77
N ASP A 320 -16.62 -1.63 23.75
CA ASP A 320 -18.03 -1.37 23.47
C ASP A 320 -18.25 0.03 22.85
N GLY A 321 -17.47 1.04 23.27
CA GLY A 321 -17.49 2.37 22.69
C GLY A 321 -17.03 2.40 21.23
N LEU A 322 -16.04 1.58 20.86
CA LEU A 322 -15.53 1.47 19.49
C LEU A 322 -16.62 1.09 18.48
N THR A 323 -17.58 0.23 18.86
CA THR A 323 -18.68 -0.21 17.98
C THR A 323 -19.65 0.91 17.59
N SER A 324 -19.70 1.99 18.38
CA SER A 324 -20.54 3.15 18.09
C SER A 324 -19.90 4.13 17.09
N HIS A 325 -18.59 4.00 16.85
CA HIS A 325 -17.88 4.77 15.86
C HIS A 325 -17.82 4.00 14.53
N GLN A 326 -18.18 4.66 13.43
CA GLN A 326 -17.89 4.15 12.09
C GLN A 326 -16.38 4.28 11.84
N LEU A 327 -15.66 3.18 12.07
CA LEU A 327 -14.23 3.09 11.79
C LEU A 327 -14.02 2.54 10.39
N GLU A 328 -13.15 3.20 9.63
CA GLU A 328 -12.67 2.61 8.39
C GLU A 328 -11.69 1.45 8.67
N PRO A 329 -11.62 0.44 7.77
CA PRO A 329 -10.64 -0.65 7.83
C PRO A 329 -9.21 -0.25 8.21
N GLN A 330 -8.73 0.85 7.63
CA GLN A 330 -7.36 1.34 7.83
C GLN A 330 -7.18 1.96 9.21
N GLU A 331 -8.20 2.67 9.71
CA GLU A 331 -8.23 3.23 11.06
C GLU A 331 -8.29 2.13 12.11
N GLY A 332 -9.11 1.09 11.88
CA GLY A 332 -9.17 -0.10 12.73
C GLY A 332 -7.82 -0.82 12.81
N PHE A 333 -7.13 -0.97 11.67
CA PHE A 333 -5.78 -1.51 11.65
C PHE A 333 -4.80 -0.63 12.46
N LEU A 334 -4.79 0.68 12.24
CA LEU A 334 -3.91 1.60 12.97
C LEU A 334 -4.17 1.55 14.49
N LEU A 335 -5.44 1.57 14.90
CA LEU A 335 -5.85 1.44 16.30
C LEU A 335 -5.36 0.14 16.93
N SER A 336 -5.37 -0.97 16.18
CA SER A 336 -4.89 -2.27 16.68
C SER A 336 -3.40 -2.27 17.09
N ARG A 337 -2.64 -1.25 16.66
CA ARG A 337 -1.20 -1.10 16.95
C ARG A 337 -0.91 -0.10 18.06
N ILE A 338 -1.93 0.59 18.55
CA ILE A 338 -1.82 1.44 19.73
C ILE A 338 -1.94 0.55 20.97
N ASN A 339 -0.81 0.34 21.63
CA ASN A 339 -0.66 -0.62 22.73
C ASN A 339 -0.05 0.00 23.99
N ASP A 340 -0.13 1.32 24.15
CA ASP A 340 0.43 2.10 25.27
C ASP A 340 1.97 2.03 25.42
N GLU A 341 2.68 1.37 24.51
CA GLU A 341 4.14 1.23 24.56
C GLU A 341 4.83 1.84 23.32
N TRP A 342 4.15 1.83 22.18
CA TRP A 342 4.76 2.21 20.91
C TRP A 342 4.52 3.68 20.62
N ASP A 343 5.60 4.42 20.36
CA ASP A 343 5.50 5.81 19.92
C ASP A 343 4.85 5.93 18.52
N VAL A 344 4.36 7.13 18.19
CA VAL A 344 3.75 7.46 16.88
C VAL A 344 4.64 6.94 15.76
N LYS A 345 5.92 7.31 15.76
CA LYS A 345 6.85 6.95 14.69
C LYS A 345 7.00 5.43 14.53
N SER A 346 6.97 4.68 15.62
CA SER A 346 7.05 3.22 15.66
C SER A 346 5.79 2.56 15.10
N ILE A 347 4.62 3.10 15.44
CA ILE A 347 3.34 2.66 14.86
C ILE A 347 3.34 2.88 13.35
N LEU A 348 3.68 4.08 12.89
CA LEU A 348 3.67 4.39 11.45
C LEU A 348 4.69 3.54 10.66
N SER A 349 5.79 3.07 11.27
CA SER A 349 6.76 2.20 10.59
C SER A 349 6.19 0.85 10.18
N ILE A 350 5.34 0.28 11.03
CA ILE A 350 4.82 -1.07 10.82
C ILE A 350 3.51 -1.06 10.03
N CYS A 351 2.83 0.08 9.98
CA CYS A 351 1.63 0.25 9.18
C CYS A 351 1.96 0.13 7.68
N PRO A 352 1.21 -0.68 6.91
CA PRO A 352 1.40 -0.83 5.46
C PRO A 352 0.72 0.32 4.69
N PHE A 353 0.88 1.55 5.18
CA PHE A 353 0.22 2.77 4.68
C PHE A 353 1.24 3.89 4.49
N ARG A 354 0.91 4.90 3.67
CA ARG A 354 1.79 6.06 3.54
C ARG A 354 1.79 6.84 4.86
N GLU A 355 2.89 7.52 5.13
CA GLU A 355 3.06 8.29 6.35
C GLU A 355 1.99 9.39 6.50
N VAL A 356 1.72 10.15 5.43
CA VAL A 356 0.70 11.20 5.44
C VAL A 356 -0.69 10.66 5.73
N ASP A 357 -1.08 9.52 5.14
CA ASP A 357 -2.39 8.91 5.36
C ASP A 357 -2.51 8.41 6.80
N SER A 358 -1.45 7.79 7.31
CA SER A 358 -1.40 7.28 8.68
C SER A 358 -1.50 8.41 9.71
N LEU A 359 -0.82 9.53 9.49
CA LEU A 359 -0.94 10.72 10.34
C LEU A 359 -2.33 11.36 10.26
N ARG A 360 -2.93 11.41 9.07
CA ARG A 360 -4.32 11.90 8.90
C ARG A 360 -5.33 11.02 9.64
N MET A 361 -5.21 9.70 9.53
CA MET A 361 -6.04 8.75 10.28
C MET A 361 -5.85 8.93 11.78
N MET A 362 -4.60 9.06 12.24
CA MET A 362 -4.31 9.29 13.66
C MET A 362 -4.89 10.62 14.15
N LYS A 363 -4.79 11.70 13.37
CA LYS A 363 -5.47 12.97 13.67
C LYS A 363 -6.99 12.81 13.73
N ALA A 364 -7.60 12.13 12.78
CA ALA A 364 -9.05 11.90 12.76
C ALA A 364 -9.53 11.08 13.98
N LEU A 365 -8.73 10.14 14.46
CA LEU A 365 -8.98 9.39 15.70
C LEU A 365 -8.84 10.28 16.94
N LEU A 366 -7.84 11.17 16.97
CA LEU A 366 -7.62 12.14 18.04
C LEU A 366 -8.78 13.15 18.12
N ASP A 367 -9.19 13.71 16.99
CA ASP A 367 -10.29 14.68 16.87
C ASP A 367 -11.63 14.07 17.33
N ARG A 368 -11.81 12.75 17.12
CA ARG A 368 -12.98 11.99 17.62
C ARG A 368 -12.87 11.56 19.08
N GLY A 369 -11.76 11.87 19.76
CA GLY A 369 -11.52 11.47 21.16
C GLY A 369 -11.33 9.97 21.36
N ILE A 370 -11.03 9.22 20.30
CA ILE A 370 -10.83 7.77 20.33
C ILE A 370 -9.46 7.45 20.90
N ILE A 371 -8.46 8.27 20.55
CA ILE A 371 -7.09 8.17 21.06
C ILE A 371 -6.69 9.47 21.75
N GLY A 372 -5.66 9.40 22.60
CA GLY A 372 -5.03 10.54 23.25
C GLY A 372 -3.56 10.29 23.52
N PHE A 373 -2.88 11.33 24.03
CA PHE A 373 -1.50 11.25 24.49
C PHE A 373 -1.47 11.61 25.97
N ASP A 374 -0.61 10.94 26.75
CA ASP A 374 -0.34 11.38 28.12
C ASP A 374 0.37 12.75 28.07
N GLN A 375 0.00 13.64 28.99
CA GLN A 375 0.63 14.96 29.17
C GLN A 375 2.03 14.85 29.78
#